data_AF-A0A967KGF9-F1
#
_entry.id   AF-A0A967KGF9-F1
#
_cell.length_a   1.000
_cell.length_b   1.000
_cell.length_c   1.000
_cell.angle_alpha   90.00
_cell.angle_beta   90.00
_cell.angle_gamma   90.00
#
_symmetry.space_group_name_H-M   'P 1'
#
loop_
_entity.id
_entity.type
_entity.pdbx_description
1 polymer ?
#
loop_
_entity_poly.entity_id
_entity_poly.type
_entity_poly.pdbx_seq_one_letter_code
_entity_poly.pdbx_strand_id
1 'polypeptide(L)'
;MADIFKEVEEDLRRDKAADWWKRYSLYIYVAAAVVILSTAGYQGWRTYDQKLRGEQSDSYAAALAMIEEGNEAEGRRALKALSDPSGSGYPLLAALTEARLAAEAGEDVAAAETWGDLAADGSAIPAITALGDLYAVMQEMDEGDPVTLRSRLEVLAAVNAPYRFTALELLAALALREGDQDMARQHLSSITDDPNAPAGSRARAAELLSTLPG
;
A
#
# COMPACT_ATOMS: atom_id res chain seq x y z
N MET A 1 19.90 73.62 -4.95
CA MET A 1 19.83 73.22 -3.52
C MET A 1 18.94 71.98 -3.33
N ALA A 2 19.11 70.94 -4.14
CA ALA A 2 18.42 69.65 -3.99
C ALA A 2 19.42 68.47 -3.92
N ASP A 3 20.66 68.67 -4.39
CA ASP A 3 21.72 67.65 -4.35
C ASP A 3 22.22 67.35 -2.94
N ILE A 4 22.59 68.36 -2.14
CA ILE A 4 23.18 68.11 -0.80
C ILE A 4 22.19 67.43 0.15
N PHE A 5 20.88 67.71 0.03
CA PHE A 5 19.87 67.02 0.85
C PHE A 5 19.64 65.57 0.39
N LYS A 6 19.70 65.31 -0.92
CA LYS A 6 19.68 63.94 -1.44
C LYS A 6 20.93 63.16 -1.03
N GLU A 7 22.10 63.75 -1.15
CA GLU A 7 23.39 63.14 -0.82
C GLU A 7 23.47 62.80 0.68
N VAL A 8 23.03 63.71 1.56
CA VAL A 8 22.96 63.47 3.01
C VAL A 8 21.89 62.43 3.37
N GLU A 9 20.73 62.43 2.73
CA GLU A 9 19.69 61.41 2.96
C GLU A 9 20.12 60.02 2.46
N GLU A 10 20.89 59.99 1.37
CA GLU A 10 21.44 58.77 0.76
C GLU A 10 22.56 58.17 1.62
N ASP A 11 23.43 58.99 2.20
CA ASP A 11 24.41 58.56 3.20
C ASP A 11 23.74 58.10 4.50
N LEU A 12 22.70 58.79 4.98
CA LEU A 12 21.96 58.36 6.16
C LEU A 12 21.22 57.03 5.95
N ARG A 13 20.72 56.77 4.73
CA ARG A 13 20.13 55.48 4.34
C ARG A 13 21.19 54.38 4.25
N ARG A 14 22.38 54.69 3.72
CA ARG A 14 23.51 53.77 3.67
C ARG A 14 23.98 53.37 5.08
N ASP A 15 24.10 54.33 5.99
CA ASP A 15 24.51 54.05 7.37
C ASP A 15 23.45 53.22 8.11
N LYS A 16 22.16 53.53 7.96
CA LYS A 16 21.07 52.71 8.52
C LYS A 16 21.04 51.29 7.96
N ALA A 17 21.29 51.14 6.65
CA ALA A 17 21.38 49.83 6.01
C ALA A 17 22.62 49.05 6.49
N ALA A 18 23.76 49.73 6.66
CA ALA A 18 24.99 49.15 7.16
C ALA A 18 24.85 48.70 8.63
N ASP A 19 24.20 49.48 9.48
CA ASP A 19 23.95 49.12 10.88
C ASP A 19 22.92 48.00 11.02
N TRP A 20 21.87 47.99 10.18
CA TRP A 20 20.94 46.87 10.11
C TRP A 20 21.67 45.60 9.66
N TRP A 21 22.49 45.67 8.63
CA TRP A 21 23.28 44.54 8.15
C TRP A 21 24.28 44.06 9.21
N LYS A 22 25.01 44.95 9.89
CA LYS A 22 25.91 44.56 10.99
C LYS A 22 25.16 43.86 12.12
N ARG A 23 23.93 44.32 12.44
CA ARG A 23 23.10 43.72 13.50
C ARG A 23 22.47 42.38 13.09
N TYR A 24 22.05 42.22 11.84
CA TYR A 24 21.31 41.04 11.37
C TYR A 24 22.11 40.03 10.54
N SER A 25 23.30 40.40 10.03
CA SER A 25 24.14 39.54 9.18
C SER A 25 24.44 38.20 9.82
N LEU A 26 24.72 38.16 11.13
CA LEU A 26 24.92 36.90 11.86
C LEU A 26 23.68 35.99 11.77
N TYR A 27 22.48 36.53 11.96
CA TYR A 27 21.24 35.74 11.83
C TYR A 27 21.03 35.25 10.40
N ILE A 28 21.37 36.06 9.39
CA ILE A 28 21.31 35.66 7.97
C ILE A 28 22.30 34.52 7.69
N TYR A 29 23.54 34.61 8.19
CA TYR A 29 24.54 33.55 8.05
C TYR A 29 24.12 32.27 8.76
N VAL A 30 23.57 32.35 9.97
CA VAL A 30 23.04 31.19 10.70
C VAL A 30 21.88 30.57 9.93
N ALA A 31 20.93 31.38 9.44
CA ALA A 31 19.81 30.88 8.65
C ALA A 31 20.28 30.19 7.36
N ALA A 32 21.23 30.79 6.63
CA ALA A 32 21.82 30.19 5.45
C ALA A 32 22.55 28.87 5.77
N ALA A 33 23.31 28.82 6.85
CA ALA A 33 23.99 27.61 7.29
C ALA A 33 23.01 26.49 7.65
N VAL A 34 21.91 26.80 8.35
CA VAL A 34 20.85 25.84 8.68
C VAL A 34 20.22 25.26 7.41
N VAL A 35 19.92 26.10 6.41
CA VAL A 35 19.36 25.65 5.13
C VAL A 35 20.33 24.72 4.39
N ILE A 36 21.61 25.07 4.32
CA ILE A 36 22.64 24.26 3.66
C ILE A 36 22.80 22.91 4.36
N LEU A 37 22.95 22.90 5.70
CA LEU A 37 23.11 21.67 6.47
C LEU A 37 21.88 20.76 6.37
N SER A 38 20.69 21.33 6.43
CA SER A 38 19.44 20.58 6.28
C SER A 38 19.33 19.95 4.89
N THR A 39 19.68 20.71 3.84
CA THR A 39 19.64 20.22 2.45
C THR A 39 20.69 19.13 2.22
N ALA A 40 21.92 19.31 2.72
CA ALA A 40 22.98 18.32 2.60
C ALA A 40 22.62 17.02 3.34
N GLY A 41 22.05 17.13 4.55
CA GLY A 41 21.57 15.97 5.31
C GLY A 41 20.44 15.23 4.57
N TYR A 42 19.45 15.96 4.06
CA TYR A 42 18.36 15.37 3.28
C TYR A 42 18.86 14.68 2.01
N GLN A 43 19.77 15.30 1.25
CA GLN A 43 20.33 14.72 0.04
C GLN A 43 21.17 13.47 0.35
N GLY A 44 21.95 13.49 1.43
CA GLY A 44 22.72 12.35 1.90
C GLY A 44 21.82 11.15 2.22
N TRP A 45 20.77 11.38 3.02
CA TRP A 45 19.77 10.35 3.32
C TRP A 45 19.11 9.83 2.05
N ARG A 46 18.63 10.72 1.18
CA ARG A 46 17.93 10.33 -0.06
C ARG A 46 18.79 9.43 -0.94
N THR A 47 20.08 9.74 -1.07
CA THR A 47 21.00 8.95 -1.89
C THR A 47 21.22 7.56 -1.28
N TYR A 48 21.34 7.48 0.05
CA TYR A 48 21.43 6.20 0.76
C TYR A 48 20.17 5.35 0.58
N ASP A 49 18.99 5.94 0.78
CA ASP A 49 17.70 5.28 0.61
C ASP A 49 17.50 4.79 -0.84
N GLN A 50 17.87 5.60 -1.84
CA GLN A 50 17.83 5.20 -3.25
C GLN A 50 18.74 4.01 -3.55
N LYS A 51 19.95 3.98 -2.97
CA LYS A 51 20.88 2.87 -3.15
C LYS A 51 20.31 1.58 -2.55
N LEU A 52 19.79 1.64 -1.33
CA LEU A 52 19.18 0.49 -0.66
C LEU A 52 18.00 -0.06 -1.47
N ARG A 53 17.11 0.82 -1.96
CA ARG A 53 15.99 0.41 -2.83
C ARG A 53 16.46 -0.23 -4.13
N GLY A 54 17.55 0.27 -4.72
CA GLY A 54 18.17 -0.32 -5.90
C GLY A 54 18.64 -1.75 -5.65
N GLU A 55 19.37 -1.98 -4.56
CA GLU A 55 19.84 -3.32 -4.18
C GLU A 55 18.68 -4.30 -3.91
N GLN A 56 17.62 -3.82 -3.25
CA GLN A 56 16.40 -4.63 -3.04
C GLN A 56 15.65 -4.91 -4.34
N SER A 57 15.59 -3.95 -5.26
CA SER A 57 14.99 -4.11 -6.59
C SER A 57 15.71 -5.19 -7.39
N ASP A 58 17.03 -5.12 -7.44
CA ASP A 58 17.86 -6.08 -8.18
C ASP A 58 17.70 -7.50 -7.59
N SER A 59 17.66 -7.60 -6.25
CA SER A 59 17.45 -8.87 -5.54
C SER A 59 16.07 -9.47 -5.85
N TYR A 60 15.02 -8.65 -5.84
CA TYR A 60 13.67 -9.07 -6.18
C TYR A 60 13.57 -9.54 -7.63
N ALA A 61 14.10 -8.76 -8.58
CA ALA A 61 14.08 -9.10 -10.00
C ALA A 61 14.88 -10.39 -10.28
N ALA A 62 16.05 -10.56 -9.66
CA ALA A 62 16.84 -11.79 -9.77
C ALA A 62 16.10 -13.01 -9.23
N ALA A 63 15.38 -12.87 -8.10
CA ALA A 63 14.57 -13.94 -7.53
C ALA A 63 13.45 -14.39 -8.49
N LEU A 64 12.75 -13.44 -9.11
CA LEU A 64 11.72 -13.75 -10.12
C LEU A 64 12.30 -14.41 -11.36
N ALA A 65 13.43 -13.90 -11.88
CA ALA A 65 14.09 -14.50 -13.04
C ALA A 65 14.49 -15.96 -12.77
N MET A 66 15.02 -16.26 -11.58
CA MET A 66 15.33 -17.65 -11.19
C MET A 66 14.09 -18.56 -11.21
N ILE A 67 12.93 -18.05 -10.76
CA ILE A 67 11.67 -18.81 -10.79
C ILE A 67 11.23 -19.07 -12.24
N GLU A 68 11.27 -18.03 -13.08
CA GLU A 68 10.89 -18.12 -14.50
C GLU A 68 11.81 -19.06 -15.30
N GLU A 69 13.10 -19.09 -14.97
CA GLU A 69 14.10 -19.98 -15.57
C GLU A 69 14.00 -21.44 -15.08
N GLY A 70 13.08 -21.73 -14.16
CA GLY A 70 12.84 -23.07 -13.63
C GLY A 70 13.68 -23.44 -12.40
N ASN A 71 14.47 -22.51 -11.87
CA ASN A 71 15.17 -22.66 -10.58
C ASN A 71 14.30 -22.14 -9.43
N GLU A 72 13.10 -22.69 -9.32
CA GLU A 72 12.06 -22.19 -8.41
C GLU A 72 12.50 -22.25 -6.94
N ALA A 73 13.16 -23.31 -6.50
CA ALA A 73 13.57 -23.46 -5.10
C ALA A 73 14.57 -22.40 -4.65
N GLU A 74 15.53 -22.02 -5.52
CA GLU A 74 16.50 -20.97 -5.21
C GLU A 74 15.87 -19.59 -5.30
N GLY A 75 15.04 -19.35 -6.33
CA GLY A 75 14.29 -18.12 -6.49
C GLY A 75 13.36 -17.83 -5.31
N ARG A 76 12.58 -18.82 -4.85
CA ARG A 76 11.72 -18.71 -3.66
C ARG A 76 12.53 -18.46 -2.39
N ARG A 77 13.71 -19.06 -2.24
CA ARG A 77 14.61 -18.79 -1.09
C ARG A 77 15.12 -17.35 -1.09
N ALA A 78 15.54 -16.85 -2.25
CA ALA A 78 16.00 -15.48 -2.41
C ALA A 78 14.87 -14.47 -2.13
N LEU A 79 13.65 -14.77 -2.63
CA LEU A 79 12.47 -13.96 -2.38
C LEU A 79 12.11 -13.93 -0.89
N LYS A 80 12.11 -15.09 -0.22
CA LYS A 80 11.84 -15.21 1.22
C LYS A 80 12.85 -14.45 2.07
N ALA A 81 14.12 -14.40 1.66
CA ALA A 81 15.15 -13.61 2.36
C ALA A 81 14.92 -12.10 2.27
N LEU A 82 14.19 -11.63 1.25
CA LEU A 82 13.80 -10.23 1.10
C LEU A 82 12.44 -9.92 1.75
N SER A 83 11.60 -10.93 1.94
CA SER A 83 10.22 -10.85 2.45
C SER A 83 10.14 -10.16 3.81
N ASP A 84 9.31 -9.13 3.90
CA ASP A 84 8.93 -8.48 5.15
C ASP A 84 7.48 -7.96 5.03
N PRO A 85 6.49 -8.66 5.62
CA PRO A 85 5.09 -8.23 5.61
C PRO A 85 4.84 -6.86 6.24
N SER A 86 5.67 -6.48 7.22
CA SER A 86 5.61 -5.18 7.91
C SER A 86 6.42 -4.08 7.21
N GLY A 87 7.20 -4.47 6.20
CA GLY A 87 8.10 -3.61 5.45
C GLY A 87 7.39 -2.70 4.44
N SER A 88 8.19 -2.09 3.56
CA SER A 88 7.68 -1.24 2.48
C SER A 88 8.51 -1.39 1.21
N GLY A 89 7.95 -1.08 0.05
CA GLY A 89 8.66 -1.25 -1.22
C GLY A 89 8.89 -2.72 -1.56
N TYR A 90 10.11 -3.09 -1.94
CA TYR A 90 10.43 -4.44 -2.41
C TYR A 90 10.29 -5.55 -1.35
N PRO A 91 10.64 -5.35 -0.07
CA PRO A 91 10.35 -6.34 0.98
C PRO A 91 8.86 -6.72 1.10
N LEU A 92 7.98 -5.72 1.02
CA LEU A 92 6.54 -5.94 1.02
C LEU A 92 6.08 -6.65 -0.26
N LEU A 93 6.60 -6.25 -1.42
CA LEU A 93 6.31 -6.93 -2.68
C LEU A 93 6.78 -8.38 -2.66
N ALA A 94 7.91 -8.66 -2.01
CA ALA A 94 8.41 -10.01 -1.82
C ALA A 94 7.46 -10.85 -0.96
N ALA A 95 6.94 -10.31 0.14
CA ALA A 95 5.93 -10.99 0.97
C ALA A 95 4.63 -11.30 0.20
N LEU A 96 4.10 -10.32 -0.54
CA LEU A 96 2.92 -10.53 -1.40
C LEU A 96 3.16 -11.61 -2.46
N THR A 97 4.36 -11.61 -3.04
CA THR A 97 4.73 -12.58 -4.09
C THR A 97 4.92 -13.97 -3.50
N GLU A 98 5.55 -14.08 -2.32
CA GLU A 98 5.72 -15.32 -1.59
C GLU A 98 4.35 -15.96 -1.27
N ALA A 99 3.43 -15.17 -0.71
CA ALA A 99 2.10 -15.64 -0.36
C ALA A 99 1.32 -16.14 -1.59
N ARG A 100 1.41 -15.42 -2.72
CA ARG A 100 0.82 -15.84 -4.00
C ARG A 100 1.43 -17.15 -4.50
N LEU A 101 2.76 -17.26 -4.51
CA LEU A 101 3.44 -18.46 -5.01
C LEU A 101 3.14 -19.69 -4.13
N ALA A 102 3.09 -19.51 -2.81
CA ALA A 102 2.68 -20.57 -1.88
C ALA A 102 1.25 -21.05 -2.19
N ALA A 103 0.31 -20.13 -2.41
CA ALA A 103 -1.07 -20.48 -2.77
C ALA A 103 -1.14 -21.21 -4.13
N GLU A 104 -0.39 -20.77 -5.14
CA GLU A 104 -0.32 -21.42 -6.45
C GLU A 104 0.28 -22.83 -6.39
N ALA A 105 1.20 -23.07 -5.45
CA ALA A 105 1.80 -24.37 -5.19
C ALA A 105 0.93 -25.30 -4.32
N GLY A 106 -0.23 -24.83 -3.85
CA GLY A 106 -1.08 -25.57 -2.89
C GLY A 106 -0.47 -25.69 -1.49
N GLU A 107 0.47 -24.80 -1.15
CA GLU A 107 1.08 -24.70 0.17
C GLU A 107 0.23 -23.82 1.09
N ASP A 108 -1.04 -24.20 1.26
CA ASP A 108 -2.09 -23.37 1.87
C ASP A 108 -1.73 -22.85 3.26
N VAL A 109 -1.06 -23.67 4.08
CA VAL A 109 -0.62 -23.27 5.43
C VAL A 109 0.40 -22.14 5.37
N ALA A 110 1.39 -22.21 4.46
CA ALA A 110 2.43 -21.21 4.32
C ALA A 110 1.88 -19.91 3.69
N ALA A 111 0.94 -20.05 2.73
CA ALA A 111 0.23 -18.92 2.17
C ALA A 111 -0.59 -18.20 3.25
N ALA A 112 -1.36 -18.95 4.05
CA ALA A 112 -2.21 -18.42 5.12
C ALA A 112 -1.40 -17.70 6.20
N GLU A 113 -0.23 -18.23 6.59
CA GLU A 113 0.67 -17.57 7.52
C GLU A 113 1.08 -16.18 6.99
N THR A 114 1.56 -16.12 5.75
CA THR A 114 2.00 -14.85 5.14
C THR A 114 0.84 -13.87 4.94
N TRP A 115 -0.33 -14.34 4.51
CA TRP A 115 -1.53 -13.50 4.39
C TRP A 115 -2.05 -13.00 5.74
N GLY A 116 -1.95 -13.82 6.79
CA GLY A 116 -2.27 -13.45 8.16
C GLY A 116 -1.35 -12.35 8.68
N ASP A 117 -0.04 -12.47 8.45
CA ASP A 117 0.94 -11.43 8.81
C ASP A 117 0.66 -10.11 8.07
N LEU A 118 0.32 -10.19 6.78
CA LEU A 118 -0.10 -9.01 6.00
C LEU A 118 -1.42 -8.39 6.50
N ALA A 119 -2.33 -9.20 7.06
CA ALA A 119 -3.59 -8.73 7.64
C ALA A 119 -3.39 -8.09 9.02
N ALA A 120 -2.46 -8.60 9.83
CA ALA A 120 -2.18 -8.09 11.17
C ALA A 120 -1.26 -6.87 11.14
N ASP A 121 -0.15 -6.99 10.42
CA ASP A 121 0.99 -6.07 10.43
C ASP A 121 1.32 -5.52 9.04
N GLY A 122 0.44 -5.74 8.06
CA GLY A 122 0.61 -5.20 6.71
C GLY A 122 1.04 -3.74 6.79
N SER A 123 1.99 -3.36 5.92
CA SER A 123 2.41 -1.96 5.74
C SER A 123 1.23 -1.02 5.93
N ALA A 124 1.41 0.17 6.50
CA ALA A 124 0.34 1.13 6.87
C ALA A 124 -0.63 1.58 5.73
N ILE A 125 -0.62 0.87 4.60
CA ILE A 125 -1.49 0.87 3.44
C ILE A 125 -2.72 -0.04 3.69
N PRO A 126 -3.92 0.52 3.88
CA PRO A 126 -5.14 -0.26 4.13
C PRO A 126 -5.49 -1.31 3.08
N ALA A 127 -5.09 -1.09 1.82
CA ALA A 127 -5.33 -2.03 0.74
C ALA A 127 -4.49 -3.31 0.82
N ILE A 128 -3.39 -3.32 1.57
CA ILE A 128 -2.60 -4.53 1.81
C ILE A 128 -3.20 -5.34 2.95
N THR A 129 -3.54 -4.67 4.05
CA THR A 129 -4.24 -5.26 5.19
C THR A 129 -5.55 -5.92 4.74
N ALA A 130 -6.36 -5.21 3.94
CA ALA A 130 -7.60 -5.73 3.39
C ALA A 130 -7.38 -6.93 2.45
N LEU A 131 -6.26 -6.97 1.72
CA LEU A 131 -5.93 -8.08 0.84
C LEU A 131 -5.59 -9.34 1.66
N GLY A 132 -4.77 -9.18 2.71
CA GLY A 132 -4.44 -10.27 3.63
C GLY A 132 -5.69 -10.84 4.29
N ASP A 133 -6.58 -9.96 4.79
CA ASP A 133 -7.83 -10.39 5.41
C ASP A 133 -8.75 -11.12 4.42
N LEU A 134 -8.84 -10.64 3.18
CA LEU A 134 -9.61 -11.27 2.12
C LEU A 134 -9.12 -12.71 1.84
N TYR A 135 -7.81 -12.90 1.67
CA TYR A 135 -7.23 -14.23 1.42
C TYR A 135 -7.38 -15.16 2.61
N ALA A 136 -7.23 -14.65 3.84
CA ALA A 136 -7.46 -15.44 5.04
C ALA A 136 -8.92 -15.91 5.12
N VAL A 137 -9.89 -15.05 4.82
CA VAL A 137 -11.31 -15.45 4.73
C VAL A 137 -11.54 -16.48 3.62
N MET A 138 -10.91 -16.33 2.45
CA MET A 138 -11.04 -17.30 1.36
C MET A 138 -10.53 -18.68 1.77
N GLN A 139 -9.42 -18.76 2.51
CA GLN A 139 -8.88 -20.02 3.02
C GLN A 139 -9.80 -20.67 4.05
N GLU A 140 -10.44 -19.86 4.89
CA GLU A 140 -11.36 -20.31 5.93
C GLU A 140 -12.79 -20.57 5.40
N MET A 141 -13.07 -20.29 4.12
CA MET A 141 -14.45 -20.25 3.58
C MET A 141 -15.20 -21.58 3.69
N ASP A 142 -14.53 -22.73 3.69
CA ASP A 142 -15.19 -24.03 3.77
C ASP A 142 -15.45 -24.48 5.22
N GLU A 143 -14.49 -24.25 6.12
CA GLU A 143 -14.51 -24.81 7.48
C GLU A 143 -14.74 -23.77 8.59
N GLY A 144 -14.54 -22.49 8.29
CA GLY A 144 -14.59 -21.39 9.25
C GLY A 144 -16.00 -21.07 9.73
N ASP A 145 -16.10 -20.54 10.96
CA ASP A 145 -17.36 -20.11 11.57
C ASP A 145 -18.06 -19.03 10.71
N PRO A 146 -19.28 -19.28 10.20
CA PRO A 146 -19.96 -18.34 9.31
C PRO A 146 -20.15 -16.94 9.91
N VAL A 147 -20.41 -16.84 11.21
CA VAL A 147 -20.63 -15.55 11.88
C VAL A 147 -19.34 -14.73 11.87
N THR A 148 -18.21 -15.36 12.20
CA THR A 148 -16.90 -14.73 12.17
C THR A 148 -16.50 -14.28 10.76
N LEU A 149 -16.65 -15.16 9.76
CA LEU A 149 -16.33 -14.84 8.36
C LEU A 149 -17.18 -13.69 7.83
N ARG A 150 -18.50 -13.71 8.12
CA ARG A 150 -19.43 -12.65 7.74
C ARG A 150 -19.01 -11.31 8.32
N SER A 151 -18.67 -11.27 9.61
CA SER A 151 -18.27 -10.02 10.27
C SER A 151 -17.02 -9.39 9.65
N ARG A 152 -16.01 -10.20 9.28
CA ARG A 152 -14.81 -9.75 8.56
C ARG A 152 -15.15 -9.24 7.16
N LEU A 153 -15.93 -10.00 6.41
CA LEU A 153 -16.35 -9.64 5.06
C LEU A 153 -17.22 -8.38 5.01
N GLU A 154 -18.07 -8.14 6.01
CA GLU A 154 -18.87 -6.91 6.08
C GLU A 154 -18.00 -5.66 6.23
N VAL A 155 -16.88 -5.76 6.96
CA VAL A 155 -15.88 -4.68 7.04
C VAL A 155 -15.22 -4.47 5.68
N LEU A 156 -14.83 -5.55 5.00
CA LEU A 156 -14.23 -5.48 3.66
C LEU A 156 -15.23 -5.03 2.58
N ALA A 157 -16.53 -5.23 2.80
CA ALA A 157 -17.62 -4.81 1.91
C ALA A 157 -18.13 -3.38 2.19
N ALA A 158 -17.54 -2.67 3.16
CA ALA A 158 -17.90 -1.31 3.48
C ALA A 158 -17.73 -0.35 2.28
N VAL A 159 -18.47 0.75 2.30
CA VAL A 159 -18.40 1.76 1.23
C VAL A 159 -16.96 2.32 1.15
N ASN A 160 -16.40 2.36 -0.06
CA ASN A 160 -15.02 2.74 -0.35
C ASN A 160 -13.92 1.80 0.18
N ALA A 161 -14.27 0.65 0.76
CA ALA A 161 -13.27 -0.34 1.16
C ALA A 161 -12.52 -0.90 -0.06
N PRO A 162 -11.19 -1.17 0.07
CA PRO A 162 -10.46 -1.92 -0.93
C PRO A 162 -11.14 -3.26 -1.19
N TYR A 163 -11.26 -3.67 -2.46
CA TYR A 163 -11.84 -4.96 -2.86
C TYR A 163 -13.29 -5.20 -2.42
N ARG A 164 -14.05 -4.15 -2.10
CA ARG A 164 -15.47 -4.22 -1.72
C ARG A 164 -16.31 -5.20 -2.54
N PHE A 165 -16.19 -5.14 -3.86
CA PHE A 165 -16.97 -5.99 -4.76
C PHE A 165 -16.57 -7.47 -4.66
N THR A 166 -15.28 -7.76 -4.45
CA THR A 166 -14.84 -9.12 -4.17
C THR A 166 -15.37 -9.61 -2.82
N ALA A 167 -15.37 -8.75 -1.79
CA ALA A 167 -15.95 -9.09 -0.49
C ALA A 167 -17.47 -9.36 -0.58
N LEU A 168 -18.20 -8.63 -1.43
CA LEU A 168 -19.61 -8.90 -1.72
C LEU A 168 -19.81 -10.25 -2.45
N GLU A 169 -18.94 -10.60 -3.39
CA GLU A 169 -18.95 -11.94 -4.03
C GLU A 169 -18.73 -13.04 -2.97
N LEU A 170 -17.82 -12.84 -2.02
CA LEU A 170 -17.57 -13.79 -0.92
C LEU A 170 -18.71 -13.84 0.10
N LEU A 171 -19.37 -12.72 0.41
CA LEU A 171 -20.59 -12.72 1.23
C LEU A 171 -21.72 -13.51 0.57
N ALA A 172 -21.84 -13.41 -0.75
CA ALA A 172 -22.79 -14.22 -1.49
C ALA A 172 -22.44 -15.71 -1.42
N ALA A 173 -21.17 -16.08 -1.60
CA ALA A 173 -20.70 -17.46 -1.46
C ALA A 173 -20.97 -18.02 -0.05
N LEU A 174 -20.69 -17.23 0.99
CA LEU A 174 -20.95 -17.59 2.38
C LEU A 174 -22.45 -17.78 2.64
N ALA A 175 -23.30 -16.90 2.12
CA ALA A 175 -24.76 -17.05 2.23
C ALA A 175 -25.25 -18.33 1.54
N LEU A 176 -24.69 -18.69 0.38
CA LEU A 176 -24.99 -19.97 -0.28
C LEU A 176 -24.56 -21.18 0.54
N ARG A 177 -23.40 -21.12 1.21
CA ARG A 177 -22.93 -22.16 2.14
C ARG A 177 -23.92 -22.38 3.29
N GLU A 178 -24.54 -21.32 3.76
CA GLU A 178 -25.57 -21.36 4.81
C GLU A 178 -26.97 -21.70 4.28
N GLY A 179 -27.13 -21.87 2.96
CA GLY A 179 -28.42 -22.15 2.31
C GLY A 179 -29.32 -20.91 2.13
N ASP A 180 -28.81 -19.71 2.40
CA ASP A 180 -29.53 -18.45 2.27
C ASP A 180 -29.36 -17.84 0.87
N GLN A 181 -30.17 -18.33 -0.06
CA GLN A 181 -30.14 -17.89 -1.46
C GLN A 181 -30.63 -16.45 -1.64
N ASP A 182 -31.50 -15.97 -0.74
CA ASP A 182 -32.02 -14.61 -0.81
C ASP A 182 -30.93 -13.59 -0.46
N MET A 183 -30.18 -13.85 0.61
CA MET A 183 -29.00 -13.04 0.96
C MET A 183 -27.92 -13.10 -0.13
N ALA A 184 -27.66 -14.29 -0.69
CA ALA A 184 -26.72 -14.42 -1.80
C ALA A 184 -27.13 -13.55 -3.00
N ARG A 185 -28.41 -13.61 -3.39
CA ARG A 185 -28.98 -12.78 -4.45
C ARG A 185 -28.86 -11.29 -4.13
N GLN A 186 -29.12 -10.88 -2.88
CA GLN A 186 -29.00 -9.49 -2.47
C GLN A 186 -27.58 -8.96 -2.61
N HIS A 187 -26.57 -9.73 -2.17
CA HIS A 187 -25.16 -9.34 -2.28
C HIS A 187 -24.71 -9.23 -3.74
N LEU A 188 -25.05 -10.21 -4.58
CA LEU A 188 -24.69 -10.18 -6.00
C LEU A 188 -25.41 -9.05 -6.76
N SER A 189 -26.69 -8.79 -6.46
CA SER A 189 -27.44 -7.68 -7.06
C SER A 189 -26.83 -6.32 -6.69
N SER A 190 -26.33 -6.20 -5.46
CA SER A 190 -25.60 -5.00 -5.02
C SER A 190 -24.34 -4.73 -5.86
N ILE A 191 -23.74 -5.75 -6.47
CA ILE A 191 -22.61 -5.59 -7.39
C ILE A 191 -23.10 -5.17 -8.77
N THR A 192 -24.12 -5.84 -9.31
CA THR A 192 -24.63 -5.56 -10.67
C THR A 192 -25.25 -4.18 -10.78
N ASP A 193 -25.88 -3.70 -9.71
CA ASP A 193 -26.60 -2.43 -9.66
C ASP A 193 -25.69 -1.24 -9.31
N ASP A 194 -24.47 -1.48 -8.82
CA ASP A 194 -23.54 -0.41 -8.47
C ASP A 194 -22.83 0.13 -9.74
N PRO A 195 -23.00 1.42 -10.07
CA PRO A 195 -22.35 2.02 -11.23
C PRO A 195 -20.82 2.03 -11.12
N ASN A 196 -20.27 2.00 -9.90
CA ASN A 196 -18.83 1.99 -9.63
C ASN A 196 -18.23 0.58 -9.67
N ALA A 197 -19.05 -0.47 -9.79
CA ALA A 197 -18.54 -1.83 -9.89
C ALA A 197 -17.75 -2.01 -11.21
N PRO A 198 -16.53 -2.58 -11.16
CA PRO A 198 -15.78 -2.94 -12.35
C PRO A 198 -16.57 -3.87 -13.27
N ALA A 199 -16.41 -3.71 -14.59
CA ALA A 199 -17.16 -4.49 -15.57
C ALA A 199 -17.01 -6.02 -15.37
N GLY A 200 -15.80 -6.48 -15.02
CA GLY A 200 -15.54 -7.89 -14.72
C GLY A 200 -16.31 -8.42 -13.51
N SER A 201 -16.37 -7.66 -12.41
CA SER A 201 -17.14 -8.03 -11.22
C SER A 201 -18.64 -8.06 -11.51
N ARG A 202 -19.17 -7.08 -12.24
CA ARG A 202 -20.59 -7.09 -12.66
C ARG A 202 -20.93 -8.30 -13.53
N ALA A 203 -20.06 -8.63 -14.49
CA ALA A 203 -20.26 -9.79 -15.36
C ALA A 203 -20.29 -11.10 -14.56
N ARG A 204 -19.31 -11.32 -13.66
CA ARG A 204 -19.30 -12.50 -12.79
C ARG A 204 -20.51 -12.57 -11.86
N ALA A 205 -20.87 -11.46 -11.23
CA ALA A 205 -22.02 -11.42 -10.34
C ALA A 205 -23.35 -11.72 -11.06
N ALA A 206 -23.52 -11.20 -12.28
CA ALA A 206 -24.68 -11.49 -13.12
C ALA A 206 -24.73 -12.98 -13.55
N GLU A 207 -23.58 -13.57 -13.87
CA GLU A 207 -23.49 -15.00 -14.17
C GLU A 207 -23.88 -15.84 -12.95
N LEU A 208 -23.32 -15.55 -11.77
CA LEU A 208 -23.68 -16.22 -10.52
C LEU A 208 -25.19 -16.10 -10.22
N LEU A 209 -25.77 -14.90 -10.37
CA LEU A 209 -27.21 -14.69 -10.20
C LEU A 209 -28.06 -15.59 -11.10
N SER A 210 -27.62 -15.83 -12.34
CA SER A 210 -28.34 -16.68 -13.30
C SER A 210 -28.34 -18.16 -12.90
N THR A 211 -27.38 -18.59 -12.08
CA THR A 211 -27.29 -19.97 -11.57
C THR A 211 -28.17 -20.21 -10.34
N LEU A 212 -28.61 -19.15 -9.66
CA LEU A 212 -29.46 -19.27 -8.48
C LEU A 212 -30.90 -19.62 -8.91
N PRO A 213 -31.52 -20.62 -8.27
CA PRO A 213 -32.92 -20.95 -8.54
C PRO A 213 -33.83 -19.77 -8.19
N GLY A 214 -34.85 -19.55 -9.03
CA GLY A 214 -35.82 -18.46 -8.90
C GLY A 214 -36.80 -18.65 -7.75
#